data_AF-A0AB37GUZ0-F1
#
_entry.id   AF-A0AB37GUZ0-F1
#
_cell.length_a   1.000
_cell.length_b   1.000
_cell.length_c   1.000
_cell.angle_alpha   90.00
_cell.angle_beta   90.00
_cell.angle_gamma   90.00
#
_symmetry.space_group_name_H-M   'P 1'
#
loop_
_entity.id
_entity.type
_entity.pdbx_description
1 polymer ?
#
loop_
_entity_poly.entity_id
_entity_poly.type
_entity_poly.pdbx_seq_one_letter_code
_entity_poly.pdbx_strand_id
1 'polypeptide(L)'
;MRFLNLFSRGKTSTFVSGNGKVNINGVTYEGNSITITNNEVLIDGKAVESSVSGVVKVKIEGSPVKVYSDASVEVRGDVLGDVDSGGSVNCGNVKGNVDAGGSVRCGTVGGSVDAGGSVSMRR
;
A
#
# COMPACT_ATOMS: atom_id res chain seq x y z
N MET A 1 -6.07 -32.56 18.10
CA MET A 1 -6.88 -32.24 16.91
C MET A 1 -7.49 -30.86 17.12
N ARG A 2 -6.96 -29.83 16.46
CA ARG A 2 -7.63 -28.53 16.32
C ARG A 2 -7.56 -28.17 14.84
N PHE A 3 -8.67 -28.36 14.16
CA PHE A 3 -8.92 -27.77 12.86
C PHE A 3 -8.92 -26.24 13.05
N LEU A 4 -7.85 -25.57 12.64
CA LEU A 4 -7.96 -24.17 12.26
C LEU A 4 -8.16 -24.14 10.75
N ASN A 5 -9.32 -23.63 10.34
CA ASN A 5 -9.65 -23.37 8.95
C ASN A 5 -8.48 -22.68 8.24
N LEU A 6 -7.87 -23.36 7.26
CA LEU A 6 -6.88 -22.79 6.35
C LEU A 6 -7.59 -21.94 5.28
N PHE A 7 -8.38 -20.97 5.73
CA PHE A 7 -8.88 -19.86 4.91
C PHE A 7 -8.39 -18.54 5.52
N SER A 8 -7.09 -18.42 5.77
CA SER A 8 -6.48 -17.09 5.95
C SER A 8 -6.24 -16.48 4.58
N ARG A 9 -7.30 -15.87 4.07
CA ARG A 9 -7.34 -15.06 2.85
C ARG A 9 -6.29 -13.94 2.92
N GLY A 10 -5.44 -13.85 1.89
CA GLY A 10 -4.69 -12.64 1.52
C GLY A 10 -3.36 -12.42 2.26
N LYS A 11 -2.33 -13.21 1.95
CA LYS A 11 -0.95 -12.78 2.19
C LYS A 11 -0.72 -11.53 1.34
N THR A 12 -0.51 -10.38 1.97
CA THR A 12 -0.19 -9.13 1.26
C THR A 12 1.21 -8.72 1.68
N SER A 13 2.07 -8.45 0.70
CA SER A 13 3.34 -7.79 0.93
C SER A 13 3.19 -6.31 0.61
N THR A 14 3.20 -5.45 1.63
CA THR A 14 3.09 -3.98 1.46
C THR A 14 4.33 -3.34 2.04
N PHE A 15 5.05 -2.55 1.25
CA PHE A 15 6.23 -1.79 1.67
C PHE A 15 5.99 -0.30 1.43
N VAL A 16 6.21 0.50 2.47
CA VAL A 16 6.16 1.97 2.37
C VAL A 16 7.47 2.51 2.92
N SER A 17 8.16 3.35 2.15
CA SER A 17 9.41 4.00 2.59
C SER A 17 9.26 5.52 2.72
N GLY A 18 9.82 6.12 3.77
CA GLY A 18 9.80 7.55 4.08
C GLY A 18 8.78 7.90 5.18
N ASN A 19 9.13 8.86 6.05
CA ASN A 19 8.35 9.35 7.21
C ASN A 19 6.83 9.31 6.95
N GLY A 20 6.20 8.22 7.35
CA GLY A 20 4.86 7.89 6.92
C GLY A 20 4.06 7.31 8.05
N LYS A 21 2.84 7.83 8.21
CA LYS A 21 1.84 7.28 9.10
C LYS A 21 0.96 6.37 8.26
N VAL A 22 1.03 5.06 8.48
CA VAL A 22 0.26 4.09 7.70
C VAL A 22 -0.86 3.54 8.57
N ASN A 23 -2.10 3.65 8.10
CA ASN A 23 -3.26 3.04 8.73
C ASN A 23 -3.64 1.76 7.99
N ILE A 24 -3.58 0.64 8.71
CA ILE A 24 -3.92 -0.69 8.20
C ILE A 24 -5.08 -1.22 9.05
N ASN A 25 -6.23 -1.44 8.42
CA ASN A 25 -7.45 -1.93 9.09
C ASN A 25 -7.82 -1.17 10.39
N GLY A 26 -7.51 0.14 10.47
CA GLY A 26 -7.78 0.98 11.62
C GLY A 26 -6.60 1.16 12.59
N VAL A 27 -5.59 0.29 12.53
CA VAL A 27 -4.37 0.41 13.34
C VAL A 27 -3.37 1.30 12.62
N THR A 28 -2.82 2.27 13.35
CA THR A 28 -1.84 3.21 12.82
C THR A 28 -0.43 2.76 13.20
N TYR A 29 0.45 2.72 12.22
CA TYR A 29 1.87 2.42 12.36
C TYR A 29 2.66 3.63 11.87
N GLU A 30 3.73 3.97 12.57
CA GLU A 30 4.59 5.10 12.25
C GLU A 30 6.04 4.61 12.20
N GLY A 31 6.74 4.91 11.10
CA GLY A 31 8.12 4.50 10.89
C GLY A 31 8.62 4.92 9.50
N ASN A 32 9.88 4.61 9.22
CA ASN A 32 10.47 4.86 7.91
C ASN A 32 10.15 3.75 6.92
N SER A 33 10.04 2.51 7.39
CA SER A 33 9.76 1.33 6.57
C SER A 33 8.64 0.52 7.20
N ILE A 34 7.51 0.38 6.52
CA ILE A 34 6.40 -0.44 7.02
C ILE A 34 6.19 -1.59 6.06
N THR A 35 6.46 -2.80 6.53
CA THR A 35 6.31 -4.05 5.79
C THR A 35 5.15 -4.85 6.38
N ILE A 36 4.18 -5.24 5.57
CA ILE A 36 3.17 -6.23 5.97
C ILE A 36 3.52 -7.53 5.27
N THR A 37 3.57 -8.67 5.93
CA THR A 37 3.76 -9.98 5.27
C THR A 37 3.20 -11.08 6.16
N ASN A 38 2.48 -12.07 5.62
CA ASN A 38 1.93 -13.20 6.39
C ASN A 38 1.16 -12.81 7.67
N ASN A 39 0.38 -11.71 7.62
CA ASN A 39 -0.36 -11.14 8.76
C ASN A 39 0.50 -10.49 9.85
N GLU A 40 1.80 -10.35 9.63
CA GLU A 40 2.72 -9.64 10.50
C GLU A 40 3.00 -8.24 9.93
N VAL A 41 3.09 -7.24 10.81
CA VAL A 41 3.51 -5.88 10.45
C VAL A 41 4.89 -5.65 11.03
N LEU A 42 5.85 -5.24 10.20
CA LEU A 42 7.19 -4.86 10.61
C LEU A 42 7.34 -3.34 10.42
N ILE A 43 7.73 -2.64 11.49
CA ILE A 43 8.11 -1.22 11.44
C ILE A 43 9.64 -1.15 11.55
N ASP A 44 10.29 -0.54 10.58
CA ASP A 44 11.75 -0.39 10.53
C ASP A 44 12.48 -1.73 10.72
N GLY A 45 11.90 -2.80 10.17
CA GLY A 45 12.40 -4.17 10.28
C GLY A 45 12.08 -4.89 11.60
N LYS A 46 11.34 -4.26 12.53
CA LYS A 46 10.93 -4.86 13.80
C LYS A 46 9.47 -5.29 13.76
N ALA A 47 9.21 -6.55 14.09
CA ALA A 47 7.87 -7.08 14.22
C ALA A 47 7.06 -6.32 15.28
N VAL A 48 5.83 -5.97 14.93
CA VAL A 48 4.80 -5.46 15.83
C VAL A 48 3.77 -6.56 16.00
N GLU A 49 3.43 -6.92 17.24
CA GLU A 49 2.38 -7.90 17.49
C GLU A 49 1.02 -7.31 17.07
N SER A 50 0.63 -7.62 15.85
CA SER A 50 -0.65 -7.19 15.30
C SER A 50 -1.10 -8.21 14.27
N SER A 51 -2.14 -8.97 14.61
CA SER A 51 -2.77 -9.92 13.70
C SER A 51 -3.64 -9.18 12.69
N VAL A 52 -3.11 -8.94 11.48
CA VAL A 52 -3.95 -8.43 10.38
C VAL A 52 -4.77 -9.59 9.82
N SER A 53 -6.10 -9.47 9.80
CA SER A 53 -6.99 -10.49 9.19
C SER A 53 -8.01 -9.84 8.26
N GLY A 54 -8.42 -10.59 7.23
CA GLY A 54 -9.39 -10.14 6.22
C GLY A 54 -8.77 -9.49 4.98
N VAL A 55 -9.59 -8.80 4.18
CA VAL A 55 -9.10 -8.04 3.01
C VAL A 55 -8.28 -6.85 3.51
N VAL A 56 -6.99 -6.83 3.21
CA VAL A 56 -6.09 -5.75 3.63
C VAL A 56 -6.38 -4.50 2.80
N LYS A 57 -6.76 -3.43 3.50
CA LYS A 57 -6.90 -2.09 2.92
C LYS A 57 -5.74 -1.23 3.40
N VAL A 58 -4.84 -0.89 2.48
CA VAL A 58 -3.67 -0.06 2.78
C VAL A 58 -4.05 1.40 2.62
N LYS A 59 -4.01 2.16 3.72
CA LYS A 59 -4.16 3.62 3.71
C LYS A 59 -2.88 4.26 4.21
N ILE A 60 -2.27 5.10 3.39
CA ILE A 60 -1.03 5.80 3.71
C ILE A 60 -1.37 7.27 3.87
N GLU A 61 -1.08 7.85 5.03
CA GLU A 61 -1.17 9.29 5.26
C GLU A 61 0.24 9.89 5.13
N GLY A 62 0.34 11.03 4.44
CA GLY A 62 1.61 11.72 4.20
C GLY A 62 2.21 11.42 2.83
N SER A 63 3.52 11.67 2.67
CA SER A 63 4.20 11.63 1.38
C SER A 63 5.29 10.56 1.32
N PRO A 64 4.91 9.30 1.03
CA PRO A 64 5.89 8.22 0.95
C PRO A 64 6.84 8.42 -0.24
N VAL A 65 8.07 7.94 -0.11
CA VAL A 65 9.08 7.91 -1.17
C VAL A 65 8.80 6.80 -2.17
N LYS A 66 8.42 5.62 -1.69
CA LYS A 66 8.06 4.48 -2.55
C LYS A 66 6.98 3.65 -1.88
N VAL A 67 6.05 3.17 -2.69
CA VAL A 67 4.96 2.28 -2.26
C VAL A 67 4.96 1.02 -3.12
N TYR A 68 4.99 -0.13 -2.48
CA TYR A 68 4.75 -1.44 -3.11
C TYR A 68 3.62 -2.14 -2.36
N SER A 69 2.67 -2.76 -3.05
CA SER A 69 1.61 -3.54 -2.40
C SER A 69 0.94 -4.54 -3.34
N ASP A 70 0.86 -5.82 -2.99
CA ASP A 70 0.06 -6.79 -3.78
C ASP A 70 -1.47 -6.50 -3.73
N ALA A 71 -1.91 -5.64 -2.79
CA ALA A 71 -3.29 -5.20 -2.63
C ALA A 71 -3.49 -3.74 -3.06
N SER A 72 -4.74 -3.33 -3.22
CA SER A 72 -5.11 -1.94 -3.53
C SER A 72 -4.61 -0.95 -2.47
N VAL A 73 -4.17 0.21 -2.94
CA VAL A 73 -3.54 1.26 -2.13
C VAL A 73 -4.33 2.57 -2.21
N GLU A 74 -4.54 3.21 -1.06
CA GLU A 74 -4.99 4.60 -0.95
C GLU A 74 -3.90 5.44 -0.28
N VAL A 75 -3.31 6.41 -0.99
CA VAL A 75 -2.38 7.40 -0.46
C VAL A 75 -3.09 8.74 -0.32
N ARG A 76 -3.12 9.27 0.89
CA ARG A 76 -3.63 10.60 1.24
C ARG A 76 -2.44 11.56 1.36
N GLY A 77 -1.92 11.90 0.18
CA GLY A 77 -0.76 12.76 -0.01
C GLY A 77 -0.08 12.47 -1.34
N ASP A 78 1.03 13.18 -1.58
CA ASP A 78 1.84 13.00 -2.80
C ASP A 78 2.89 11.91 -2.61
N VAL A 79 3.12 11.07 -3.62
CA VAL A 79 4.18 10.06 -3.62
C VAL A 79 5.43 10.67 -4.27
N LEU A 80 6.55 10.66 -3.55
CA LEU A 80 7.80 11.30 -3.98
C LEU A 80 8.62 10.46 -4.96
N GLY A 81 8.23 9.21 -5.19
CA GLY A 81 8.84 8.28 -6.13
C GLY A 81 7.77 7.40 -6.79
N ASP A 82 7.98 6.08 -6.80
CA ASP A 82 7.15 5.14 -7.55
C ASP A 82 6.05 4.49 -6.69
N VAL A 83 4.97 4.10 -7.37
CA VAL A 83 3.90 3.25 -6.82
C VAL A 83 3.79 1.98 -7.66
N ASP A 84 3.90 0.82 -7.02
CA ASP A 84 3.64 -0.49 -7.61
C ASP A 84 2.55 -1.19 -6.80
N SER A 85 1.46 -1.55 -7.45
CA SER A 85 0.36 -2.25 -6.80
C SER A 85 -0.21 -3.38 -7.65
N GLY A 86 -0.38 -4.56 -7.05
CA GLY A 86 -1.18 -5.64 -7.66
C GLY A 86 -2.69 -5.32 -7.76
N GLY A 87 -3.16 -4.31 -7.03
CA GLY A 87 -4.55 -3.86 -7.00
C GLY A 87 -4.77 -2.52 -7.68
N SER A 88 -5.82 -1.81 -7.26
CA SER A 88 -6.09 -0.43 -7.71
C SER A 88 -5.31 0.58 -6.89
N VAL A 89 -4.86 1.67 -7.52
CA VAL A 89 -4.12 2.76 -6.88
C VAL A 89 -4.98 4.01 -6.83
N ASN A 90 -5.08 4.63 -5.66
CA ASN A 90 -5.68 5.94 -5.46
C ASN A 90 -4.69 6.84 -4.70
N CYS A 91 -4.22 7.92 -5.30
CA CYS A 91 -3.16 8.75 -4.71
C CYS A 91 -3.25 10.23 -5.08
N GLY A 92 -2.42 11.07 -4.43
CA GLY A 92 -2.19 12.46 -4.85
C GLY A 92 -1.32 12.53 -6.10
N ASN A 93 -0.43 13.51 -6.19
CA ASN A 93 0.57 13.55 -7.25
C ASN A 93 1.62 12.46 -7.04
N VAL A 94 2.25 11.99 -8.12
CA VAL A 94 3.34 11.01 -8.08
C VAL A 94 4.51 11.58 -8.86
N LYS A 95 5.69 11.66 -8.25
CA LYS A 95 6.88 12.15 -8.96
C LYS A 95 7.49 11.09 -9.89
N GLY A 96 7.37 9.81 -9.54
CA GLY A 96 7.85 8.68 -10.33
C GLY A 96 6.77 8.04 -11.20
N ASN A 97 6.86 6.73 -11.36
CA ASN A 97 5.91 5.92 -12.14
C ASN A 97 4.78 5.35 -11.28
N VAL A 98 3.69 4.95 -11.93
CA VAL A 98 2.58 4.22 -11.30
C VAL A 98 2.28 2.96 -12.09
N ASP A 99 2.47 1.80 -11.46
CA ASP A 99 2.07 0.49 -11.96
C ASP A 99 0.93 -0.08 -11.11
N ALA A 100 -0.17 -0.45 -11.74
CA ALA A 100 -1.32 -1.03 -11.07
C ALA A 100 -1.92 -2.22 -11.83
N GLY A 101 -2.15 -3.34 -11.15
CA GLY A 101 -2.94 -4.44 -11.70
C GLY A 101 -4.42 -4.06 -11.92
N GLY A 102 -4.93 -3.12 -11.13
CA GLY A 102 -6.29 -2.59 -11.21
C GLY A 102 -6.38 -1.24 -11.91
N SER A 103 -7.28 -0.37 -11.42
CA SER A 103 -7.45 1.00 -11.93
C SER A 103 -6.54 1.98 -11.20
N VAL A 104 -6.07 3.01 -11.91
CA VAL A 104 -5.27 4.11 -11.34
C VAL A 104 -6.12 5.37 -11.26
N ARG A 105 -6.12 6.00 -10.08
CA ARG A 105 -6.73 7.31 -9.86
C ARG A 105 -5.82 8.22 -9.05
N CYS A 106 -4.99 8.99 -9.73
CA CYS A 106 -4.01 9.89 -9.10
C CYS A 106 -4.12 11.33 -9.62
N GLY A 107 -3.34 12.24 -9.05
CA GLY A 107 -3.16 13.61 -9.55
C GLY A 107 -2.26 13.64 -10.79
N THR A 108 -1.26 14.50 -10.78
CA THR A 108 -0.21 14.49 -11.81
C THR A 108 0.78 13.36 -11.56
N VAL A 109 1.19 12.65 -12.61
CA VAL A 109 2.27 11.65 -12.55
C VAL A 109 3.45 12.16 -13.39
N GLY A 110 4.63 12.22 -12.78
CA GLY A 110 5.86 12.70 -13.44
C GLY A 110 6.47 11.70 -14.41
N GLY A 111 6.21 10.41 -14.19
CA GLY A 111 6.61 9.31 -15.08
C GLY A 111 5.44 8.67 -15.85
N SER A 112 5.59 7.38 -16.14
CA SER A 112 4.60 6.57 -16.84
C SER A 112 3.53 6.03 -15.90
N VAL A 113 2.38 5.67 -16.48
CA VAL A 113 1.24 5.10 -15.75
C VAL A 113 0.72 3.90 -16.51
N ASP A 114 0.92 2.72 -15.93
CA ASP A 114 0.42 1.47 -16.44
C ASP A 114 -0.65 0.92 -15.50
N ALA A 115 -1.82 0.58 -16.08
CA ALA A 115 -2.96 0.07 -15.34
C ALA A 115 -3.59 -1.09 -16.10
N GLY A 116 -3.90 -2.18 -15.40
CA GLY A 116 -4.72 -3.26 -15.96
C GLY A 116 -6.18 -2.85 -16.19
N GLY A 117 -6.65 -1.84 -15.45
CA GLY A 117 -7.98 -1.26 -15.54
C GLY A 117 -8.02 0.12 -16.20
N SER A 118 -8.80 1.04 -15.63
CA SER A 118 -8.92 2.41 -16.15
C SER A 118 -7.95 3.36 -15.47
N VAL A 119 -7.48 4.37 -16.21
CA VAL A 119 -6.66 5.48 -15.69
C VAL A 119 -7.51 6.75 -15.62
N SER A 120 -7.57 7.39 -14.45
CA SER A 120 -8.30 8.64 -14.22
C SER A 120 -7.42 9.65 -13.47
N MET A 121 -6.97 10.67 -14.18
CA MET A 121 -6.18 11.76 -13.59
C MET A 121 -7.08 12.86 -13.04
N ARG A 122 -6.86 13.23 -11.78
CA ARG A 122 -7.54 14.36 -11.13
C ARG A 122 -6.76 15.63 -11.45
N ARG A 123 -7.43 16.61 -12.05
CA ARG A 123 -6.92 17.98 -12.21
C ARG A 123 -7.14 18.77 -10.94
#